data_AF-A0A1F6NW41-F1
#
_entry.id   AF-A0A1F6NW41-F1
#
_cell.length_a   1.000
_cell.length_b   1.000
_cell.length_c   1.000
_cell.angle_alpha   90.00
_cell.angle_beta   90.00
_cell.angle_gamma   90.00
#
_symmetry.space_group_name_H-M   'P 1'
#
loop_
_entity.id
_entity.type
_entity.pdbx_description
1 polymer ?
#
loop_
_entity_poly.entity_id
_entity_poly.type
_entity_poly.pdbx_seq_one_letter_code
_entity_poly.pdbx_strand_id
1 'polypeptide(L)'
;MGVKVSSLSEGQKGLLSFARLVLMKPGLLVLDEPTNHINFRHIPIIAKAINNYDGAIILISHMPDFVKEIKFNNELDLGRL
;
A
#
# COMPACT_ATOMS: atom_id res chain seq x y z
N MET A 1 -14.59 -22.35 10.47
CA MET A 1 -15.60 -21.26 10.50
C MET A 1 -14.87 -19.95 10.26
N GLY A 2 -15.23 -19.19 9.23
CA GLY A 2 -14.52 -17.96 8.88
C GLY A 2 -14.87 -16.79 9.82
N VAL A 3 -13.93 -15.88 10.03
CA VAL A 3 -14.14 -14.62 10.78
C VAL A 3 -14.90 -13.63 9.87
N LYS A 4 -15.89 -12.90 10.41
CA LYS A 4 -16.59 -11.86 9.64
C LYS A 4 -15.63 -10.70 9.34
N VAL A 5 -15.73 -10.11 8.15
CA VAL A 5 -14.90 -8.93 7.79
C VAL A 5 -15.13 -7.77 8.77
N SER A 6 -16.36 -7.62 9.29
CA SER A 6 -16.70 -6.59 10.28
C SER A 6 -15.93 -6.72 11.59
N SER A 7 -15.52 -7.93 11.97
CA SER A 7 -14.75 -8.21 13.20
C SER A 7 -13.23 -8.14 13.02
N LEU A 8 -12.73 -7.84 11.81
CA LEU A 8 -11.30 -7.65 11.58
C LEU A 8 -10.81 -6.32 12.15
N SER A 9 -9.58 -6.30 12.66
CA SER A 9 -8.89 -5.06 13.01
C SER A 9 -8.64 -4.21 11.76
N GLU A 10 -8.37 -2.91 11.92
CA GLU A 10 -8.09 -2.01 10.79
C GLU A 10 -6.89 -2.49 9.96
N GLY A 11 -5.79 -2.92 10.60
CA GLY A 11 -4.65 -3.50 9.90
C GLY A 11 -5.00 -4.79 9.14
N GLN A 12 -5.87 -5.64 9.69
CA GLN A 12 -6.35 -6.85 9.00
C GLN A 12 -7.24 -6.50 7.80
N LYS A 13 -8.10 -5.48 7.92
CA LYS A 13 -8.89 -4.96 6.81
C LYS A 13 -7.99 -4.38 5.71
N GLY A 14 -6.92 -3.67 6.09
CA GLY A 14 -5.90 -3.19 5.17
C GLY A 14 -5.25 -4.32 4.38
N LEU A 15 -4.80 -5.38 5.06
CA LEU A 15 -4.22 -6.56 4.41
C LEU A 15 -5.23 -7.28 3.49
N LEU A 16 -6.49 -7.36 3.89
CA LEU A 16 -7.55 -7.92 3.05
C LEU A 16 -7.78 -7.08 1.78
N SER A 17 -7.72 -5.75 1.89
CA SER A 17 -7.79 -4.85 0.74
C SER A 17 -6.61 -5.07 -0.21
N PHE A 18 -5.38 -5.22 0.30
CA PHE A 18 -4.23 -5.58 -0.53
C PHE A 18 -4.42 -6.91 -1.25
N ALA A 19 -4.90 -7.95 -0.55
CA ALA A 19 -5.18 -9.24 -1.17
C ALA A 19 -6.21 -9.12 -2.31
N ARG A 20 -7.24 -8.29 -2.13
CA ARG A 20 -8.25 -8.01 -3.16
C ARG A 20 -7.64 -7.29 -4.36
N LEU A 21 -6.75 -6.32 -4.16
CA LEU A 21 -6.07 -5.59 -5.24
C LEU A 21 -5.18 -6.51 -6.09
N VAL A 22 -4.45 -7.44 -5.44
CA VAL A 22 -3.64 -8.45 -6.13
C VAL A 22 -4.49 -9.32 -7.05
N LEU A 23 -5.71 -9.67 -6.63
CA LEU A 23 -6.64 -10.45 -7.46
C LEU A 23 -7.23 -9.63 -8.60
N MET A 24 -7.50 -8.34 -8.38
CA MET A 24 -8.10 -7.46 -9.39
C MET A 24 -7.13 -7.05 -10.49
N LYS A 25 -5.83 -6.95 -10.21
CA LYS A 25 -4.79 -6.50 -11.15
C LYS A 25 -5.15 -5.19 -11.90
N PRO A 26 -5.50 -4.10 -11.20
CA PRO A 26 -5.91 -2.88 -11.87
C PRO A 26 -4.77 -2.23 -12.70
N GLY A 27 -5.10 -1.51 -13.77
CA GLY A 27 -4.08 -0.79 -14.55
C GLY A 27 -3.43 0.38 -13.79
N LEU A 28 -4.17 0.96 -12.83
CA LEU A 28 -3.74 2.06 -11.98
C LEU A 28 -4.14 1.78 -10.53
N LEU A 29 -3.21 1.96 -9.61
CA LEU A 29 -3.42 1.85 -8.17
C LEU A 29 -3.18 3.21 -7.51
N VAL A 30 -4.15 3.67 -6.71
CA VAL A 30 -4.01 4.87 -5.88
C VAL A 30 -4.01 4.42 -4.43
N LEU A 31 -2.91 4.69 -3.72
CA LEU A 31 -2.71 4.31 -2.34
C LEU A 31 -2.56 5.57 -1.49
N ASP A 32 -3.55 5.82 -0.64
CA ASP A 32 -3.51 6.89 0.35
C ASP A 32 -3.22 6.30 1.72
N GLU A 33 -2.06 6.64 2.29
CA GLU A 33 -1.57 6.14 3.57
C GLU A 33 -1.64 4.60 3.72
N PRO A 34 -1.11 3.82 2.75
CA PRO A 34 -1.33 2.37 2.65
C PRO A 34 -0.81 1.54 3.81
N THR A 35 0.05 2.13 4.62
CA THR A 35 0.79 1.50 5.72
C THR A 35 0.24 1.93 7.08
N ASN A 36 -0.76 2.81 7.11
CA ASN A 36 -1.39 3.24 8.34
C ASN A 36 -2.09 2.06 9.02
N HIS A 37 -1.98 1.97 10.35
CA HIS A 37 -2.48 0.87 11.17
C HIS A 37 -1.92 -0.53 10.81
N ILE A 38 -0.92 -0.61 9.93
CA ILE A 38 -0.23 -1.86 9.59
C ILE A 38 0.92 -2.08 10.57
N ASN A 39 1.05 -3.31 11.06
CA ASN A 39 2.18 -3.69 11.90
C ASN A 39 3.49 -3.58 11.10
N PHE A 40 4.53 -2.99 11.70
CA PHE A 40 5.85 -2.76 11.08
C PHE A 40 6.42 -3.99 10.35
N ARG A 41 6.15 -5.21 10.84
CA ARG A 41 6.60 -6.47 10.21
C ARG A 41 6.08 -6.68 8.79
N HIS A 42 4.97 -6.05 8.43
CA HIS A 42 4.33 -6.19 7.11
C HIS A 42 4.76 -5.08 6.14
N ILE A 43 5.38 -4.02 6.62
CA ILE A 43 5.82 -2.88 5.80
C ILE A 43 6.78 -3.32 4.69
N PRO A 44 7.84 -4.12 4.95
CA PRO A 44 8.74 -4.55 3.88
C PRO A 44 8.07 -5.44 2.83
N ILE A 45 7.02 -6.18 3.24
CA ILE A 45 6.26 -7.06 2.34
C ILE A 45 5.41 -6.19 1.40
N ILE A 46 4.76 -5.16 1.93
CA ILE A 46 3.97 -4.20 1.15
C ILE A 46 4.88 -3.44 0.18
N ALA A 47 6.04 -2.96 0.65
CA ALA A 47 7.02 -2.26 -0.20
C ALA A 47 7.49 -3.15 -1.36
N LYS A 48 7.82 -4.42 -1.08
CA LYS A 48 8.17 -5.40 -2.11
C LYS A 48 7.03 -5.64 -3.10
N ALA A 49 5.78 -5.71 -2.64
CA ALA A 49 4.63 -5.91 -3.52
C ALA A 49 4.42 -4.71 -4.47
N ILE A 50 4.54 -3.48 -3.95
CA ILE A 50 4.46 -2.24 -4.72
C ILE A 50 5.56 -2.20 -5.79
N ASN A 51 6.81 -2.53 -5.42
CA ASN A 51 7.94 -2.53 -6.34
C ASN A 51 7.86 -3.57 -7.47
N ASN A 52 7.07 -4.63 -7.29
CA ASN A 52 6.87 -5.68 -8.28
C ASN A 52 5.53 -5.53 -9.02
N TYR A 53 4.83 -4.41 -8.83
CA TYR A 53 3.56 -4.17 -9.47
C TYR A 53 3.78 -3.64 -10.89
N ASP A 54 3.22 -4.35 -11.88
CA ASP A 54 3.42 -4.00 -13.30
C ASP A 54 2.57 -2.79 -13.77
N GLY A 55 1.61 -2.34 -12.96
CA GLY A 55 0.73 -1.22 -13.29
C GLY A 55 1.25 0.13 -12.78
N ALA A 56 0.52 1.21 -13.12
CA ALA A 56 0.83 2.54 -12.61
C ALA A 56 0.44 2.65 -11.12
N ILE A 57 1.25 3.34 -10.32
CA ILE A 57 0.98 3.60 -8.89
C ILE A 57 1.07 5.08 -8.60
N ILE A 58 0.07 5.61 -7.91
CA ILE A 58 0.11 6.90 -7.21
C ILE A 58 0.10 6.58 -5.71
N LEU A 59 1.13 7.03 -5.01
CA LEU A 59 1.33 6.75 -3.58
C LEU A 59 1.38 8.06 -2.80
N ILE A 60 0.57 8.15 -1.75
CA ILE A 60 0.61 9.20 -0.73
C ILE A 60 0.99 8.55 0.59
N SER A 61 2.03 9.06 1.25
CA SER A 61 2.53 8.51 2.51
C SER A 61 3.27 9.57 3.31
N HIS A 62 2.99 9.69 4.61
CA HIS A 62 3.76 10.52 5.54
C HIS A 62 4.97 9.81 6.16
N MET A 63 5.24 8.53 5.84
CA MET A 63 6.35 7.76 6.41
C MET A 63 7.59 7.74 5.48
N PRO A 64 8.68 8.48 5.80
CA PRO A 64 9.84 8.59 4.92
C PRO A 64 10.57 7.27 4.70
N ASP A 65 10.67 6.43 5.73
CA ASP A 65 11.40 5.16 5.63
C ASP A 65 10.69 4.15 4.74
N PHE A 66 9.36 4.17 4.72
CA PHE A 66 8.58 3.37 3.76
C PHE A 66 8.78 3.87 2.34
N VAL A 67 8.70 5.20 2.11
CA VAL A 67 8.90 5.80 0.79
C VAL A 67 10.28 5.49 0.23
N LYS A 68 11.33 5.49 1.06
CA LYS A 68 12.70 5.10 0.65
C LYS A 68 12.82 3.67 0.14
N GLU A 69 11.95 2.75 0.57
CA GLU A 69 11.95 1.37 0.09
C GLU A 69 11.26 1.23 -1.29
N ILE A 70 10.51 2.24 -1.73
CA ILE A 70 9.78 2.22 -3.00
C ILE A 70 10.64 2.78 -4.13
N LYS A 71 10.66 2.07 -5.26
CA LYS A 71 11.26 2.55 -6.51
C LYS A 71 10.23 3.38 -7.25
N PHE A 72 10.51 4.66 -7.43
CA PHE A 72 9.68 5.57 -8.23
C PHE A 72 10.45 6.04 -9.46
N ASN A 73 9.73 6.19 -10.57
CA ASN A 73 10.30 6.70 -11.82
C ASN A 73 10.30 8.23 -11.83
N ASN A 74 9.31 8.85 -11.18
CA ASN A 74 9.12 10.29 -11.08
C ASN A 74 8.64 10.65 -9.67
N GLU A 75 9.06 11.80 -9.17
CA GLU A 75 8.63 12.36 -7.89
C GLU A 75 7.96 13.71 -8.13
N LEU A 76 6.80 13.95 -7.51
CA LEU A 76 6.10 15.22 -7.55
C LEU A 76 5.97 15.78 -6.13
N ASP A 77 6.73 16.83 -5.82
CA ASP A 77 6.64 17.54 -4.55
C ASP A 77 5.57 18.64 -4.63
N LEU A 78 4.41 18.39 -4.02
CA LEU A 78 3.29 19.34 -4.01
C LEU A 78 3.59 20.61 -3.21
N GLY A 79 4.57 20.59 -2.30
CA GLY A 79 4.98 21.78 -1.54
C GLY A 79 5.83 22.76 -2.33
N ARG A 80 6.26 22.38 -3.54
CA ARG A 80 7.06 23.20 -4.47
C ARG A 80 6.29 23.65 -5.70
N LEU A 81 4.98 23.37 -5.76
CA LEU A 81 4.04 23.91 -6.75
C LEU A 81 3.55 25.30 -6.32
#